data_AF-Q32SI9-F1
#
_entry.id   AF-Q32SI9-F1
#
_cell.length_a   1.000
_cell.length_b   1.000
_cell.length_c   1.000
_cell.angle_alpha   90.00
_cell.angle_beta   90.00
_cell.angle_gamma   90.00
#
_symmetry.space_group_name_H-M   'P 1'
#
loop_
_entity.id
_entity.type
_entity.pdbx_description
1 polymer ?
#
loop_
_entity_poly.entity_id
_entity_poly.type
_entity_poly.pdbx_seq_one_letter_code
_entity_poly.pdbx_strand_id
1 'polypeptide(L)' 'MKNIGNLKEFACTPDRFQGGHRLCPGCAHSMIVREVVNATDDDLVVSTATGCLEVC' A
#
# COMPACT_ATOMS: atom_id res chain seq x y z
N MET A 1 -1.33 14.34 -2.53
CA MET A 1 -1.45 13.40 -3.68
C MET A 1 -0.37 13.69 -4.69
N LYS A 2 0.53 12.74 -4.90
CA LYS A 2 1.68 12.87 -5.78
C LYS A 2 1.21 12.94 -7.24
N ASN A 3 1.74 13.87 -8.03
CA ASN A 3 1.46 13.94 -9.45
C ASN A 3 2.39 12.95 -10.17
N ILE A 4 1.85 11.79 -10.56
CA ILE A 4 2.60 10.72 -11.23
C ILE A 4 2.09 10.63 -12.68
N GLY A 5 2.98 10.74 -13.65
CA GLY A 5 2.60 10.78 -15.06
C GLY A 5 2.41 9.40 -15.70
N ASN A 6 3.07 8.37 -15.17
CA ASN A 6 2.98 7.01 -15.69
C ASN A 6 3.34 5.94 -14.63
N LEU A 7 3.03 4.68 -14.94
CA LEU A 7 3.27 3.55 -14.03
C LEU A 7 4.76 3.26 -13.79
N LYS A 8 5.63 3.59 -14.74
CA LYS A 8 7.08 3.37 -14.59
C LYS A 8 7.67 4.28 -13.51
N GLU A 9 7.23 5.53 -13.48
CA GLU A 9 7.58 6.48 -12.41
C GLU A 9 6.99 6.04 -11.07
N PHE A 10 5.75 5.55 -11.08
CA PHE A 10 5.11 5.05 -9.85
C PHE A 10 5.90 3.90 -9.21
N ALA A 11 6.34 2.94 -10.03
CA ALA A 11 7.09 1.76 -9.58
C ALA A 11 8.45 2.08 -8.94
N CYS A 12 8.97 3.30 -9.11
CA CYS A 12 10.19 3.76 -8.44
C CYS A 12 9.92 4.45 -7.10
N THR A 13 8.66 4.56 -6.67
CA THR A 13 8.31 5.15 -5.37
C THR A 13 8.79 4.24 -4.23
N PRO A 14 9.39 4.77 -3.16
CA PRO A 14 9.80 3.97 -2.02
C PRO A 14 8.60 3.29 -1.37
N ASP A 15 8.76 2.00 -1.04
CA ASP A 15 7.70 1.22 -0.42
C ASP A 15 7.45 1.64 1.03
N ARG A 16 6.28 2.25 1.27
CA ARG A 16 5.81 2.60 2.62
C ARG A 16 5.08 1.43 3.30
N PHE A 17 4.61 0.45 2.52
CA PHE A 17 4.04 -0.80 3.01
C PHE A 17 5.00 -1.96 2.71
N GLN A 18 5.68 -2.45 3.73
CA GLN A 18 6.69 -3.51 3.59
C GLN A 18 6.10 -4.93 3.69
N GLY A 19 6.91 -5.92 3.30
CA GLY A 19 6.62 -7.33 3.53
C GLY A 19 6.66 -7.69 5.02
N GLY A 20 6.14 -8.89 5.36
CA GLY A 20 6.06 -9.37 6.74
C GLY A 20 4.63 -9.45 7.30
N HIS A 21 3.64 -9.08 6.50
CA HIS A 21 2.23 -9.37 6.74
C HIS A 21 1.92 -10.85 6.44
N ARG A 22 0.90 -11.41 7.11
CA ARG A 22 0.43 -12.80 6.99
C ARG A 22 -0.68 -12.98 5.94
N LEU A 23 -0.86 -12.02 5.04
CA LEU A 23 -1.79 -12.16 3.91
C LEU A 23 -1.35 -13.30 2.99
N CYS A 24 -2.33 -13.91 2.29
CA CYS A 24 -2.06 -14.96 1.33
C CYS A 24 -1.05 -14.50 0.24
N PRO A 25 -0.25 -15.41 -0.34
CA PRO A 25 0.58 -15.09 -1.49
C PRO A 25 -0.27 -14.52 -2.63
N GLY A 26 0.04 -13.30 -3.07
CA GLY A 26 -0.74 -12.61 -4.12
C GLY A 26 -2.10 -12.07 -3.66
N CYS A 27 -2.32 -11.89 -2.35
CA CYS A 27 -3.53 -11.27 -1.84
C CYS A 27 -3.72 -9.84 -2.39
N ALA A 28 -4.93 -9.51 -2.85
CA ALA A 28 -5.23 -8.18 -3.37
C ALA A 28 -5.18 -7.09 -2.28
N HIS A 29 -5.48 -7.43 -1.02
CA HIS A 29 -5.48 -6.46 0.08
C HIS A 29 -4.10 -5.80 0.27
N SER A 30 -3.01 -6.58 0.24
CA SER A 30 -1.65 -6.02 0.37
C SER A 30 -1.28 -5.16 -0.83
N MET A 31 -1.68 -5.56 -2.04
CA MET A 31 -1.38 -4.79 -3.26
C MET A 31 -2.08 -3.43 -3.24
N ILE A 32 -3.38 -3.40 -2.92
CA ILE A 32 -4.16 -2.15 -2.86
C ILE A 32 -3.59 -1.23 -1.78
N VAL A 33 -3.32 -1.74 -0.58
CA VAL A 33 -2.79 -0.93 0.51
C VAL A 33 -1.43 -0.35 0.16
N ARG A 34 -0.53 -1.15 -0.42
CA ARG A 34 0.78 -0.70 -0.90
C ARG A 34 0.67 0.45 -1.89
N GLU A 35 -0.20 0.30 -2.89
CA GLU A 35 -0.43 1.33 -3.91
C GLU A 35 -0.97 2.63 -3.27
N VAL A 36 -1.97 2.50 -2.38
CA VAL A 36 -2.61 3.66 -1.73
C VAL A 36 -1.65 4.41 -0.83
N VAL A 37 -0.84 3.71 -0.02
CA VAL A 37 0.13 4.40 0.85
C VAL A 37 1.28 5.03 0.04
N ASN A 38 1.66 4.43 -1.09
CA ASN A 38 2.71 4.95 -1.96
C ASN A 38 2.21 6.12 -2.85
N ALA A 39 0.90 6.34 -2.97
CA ALA A 39 0.32 7.43 -3.76
C ALA A 39 0.55 8.84 -3.19
N THR A 40 1.07 8.95 -1.96
CA THR A 40 1.43 10.22 -1.36
C THR A 40 2.68 10.11 -0.50
N ASP A 41 3.37 11.24 -0.31
CA ASP A 41 4.53 11.37 0.57
C ASP A 41 4.15 12.04 1.92
N ASP A 42 2.86 12.37 2.11
CA ASP A 42 2.34 12.99 3.33
C ASP A 42 2.33 12.02 4.53
N ASP A 43 2.21 12.54 5.75
CA ASP A 43 1.94 11.74 6.96
C ASP A 43 0.54 11.14 6.89
N LEU A 44 0.46 9.82 7.03
CA LEU A 44 -0.78 9.03 6.86
C LEU A 44 -1.28 8.50 8.20
N VAL A 45 -2.58 8.66 8.46
CA VAL A 45 -3.29 7.94 9.53
C VAL A 45 -4.11 6.83 8.88
N VAL A 46 -3.87 5.59 9.31
CA VAL A 46 -4.55 4.41 8.76
C VAL A 46 -5.50 3.85 9.82
N SER A 47 -6.74 3.58 9.40
CA SER A 47 -7.74 2.86 10.19
C SER A 47 -8.26 1.71 9.36
N THR A 48 -8.44 0.54 9.98
CA THR A 48 -8.96 -0.66 9.31
C THR A 48 -10.25 -1.09 9.98
N ALA A 49 -11.27 -1.38 9.18
CA ALA A 49 -12.45 -2.09 9.66
C ALA A 49 -12.11 -3.59 9.79
N THR A 50 -12.94 -4.34 10.52
CA THR A 50 -12.75 -5.79 10.69
C THR A 50 -12.79 -6.54 9.34
N GLY A 51 -11.86 -7.46 9.11
CA GLY A 51 -11.48 -8.07 7.85
C GLY A 51 -10.11 -8.78 7.88
N CYS A 52 -9.53 -9.03 6.70
CA CYS A 52 -8.27 -9.75 6.61
C CYS A 52 -7.06 -8.87 6.94
N LEU A 53 -7.16 -7.56 6.70
CA LEU A 53 -6.04 -6.62 6.77
C LEU A 53 -5.65 -6.27 8.21
N GLU A 54 -6.58 -6.30 9.17
CA GLU A 54 -6.23 -6.06 10.58
C GLU A 54 -5.68 -7.30 11.29
N VAL A 55 -5.87 -8.50 10.72
CA VAL A 55 -5.51 -9.78 11.36
C VAL A 55 -4.17 -10.31 10.86
N CYS A 56 -3.82 -10.01 9.61
CA CYS A 56 -2.72 -10.64 8.89
C CYS A 56 -2.02 -9.66 7.95
#